data_AF-A0A822FKQ0-F1
#
_entry.id   AF-A0A822FKQ0-F1
#
_cell.length_a   1.000
_cell.length_b   1.000
_cell.length_c   1.000
_cell.angle_alpha   90.00
_cell.angle_beta   90.00
_cell.angle_gamma   90.00
#
_symmetry.space_group_name_H-M   'P 1'
#
loop_
_entity.id
_entity.type
_entity.pdbx_description
1 polymer ?
#
loop_
_entity_poly.entity_id
_entity_poly.type
_entity_poly.pdbx_seq_one_letter_code
_entity_poly.pdbx_strand_id
1 'polypeptide(L)'
;MFENVDNHHTFWYCLHGNGYLKPCPASSIWSQIDCQCVRKSKYYFALSYQERFHPMLPTVTVTTTTTTEETVLPTTETISSESFR
;
A
#
# COMPACT_ATOMS: atom_id res chain seq x y z
N MET A 1 -1.22 -15.88 -9.91
CA MET A 1 -0.90 -16.44 -8.58
C MET A 1 -0.47 -15.28 -7.71
N PHE A 2 -0.83 -15.29 -6.43
CA PHE A 2 -0.58 -14.17 -5.52
C PHE A 2 -0.11 -14.68 -4.16
N GLU A 3 0.68 -13.88 -3.46
CA GLU A 3 1.13 -14.17 -2.11
C GLU A 3 -0.05 -14.25 -1.13
N ASN A 4 0.02 -15.19 -0.19
CA ASN A 4 -0.83 -15.17 0.99
C ASN A 4 -0.09 -14.48 2.13
N VAL A 5 -0.50 -13.25 2.44
CA VAL A 5 0.13 -12.40 3.47
C VAL A 5 0.03 -12.98 4.88
N ASP A 6 -0.96 -13.84 5.13
CA ASP A 6 -1.14 -14.47 6.46
C ASP A 6 -0.24 -15.71 6.62
N ASN A 7 0.13 -16.36 5.52
CA ASN A 7 0.91 -17.58 5.55
C ASN A 7 1.76 -17.77 4.29
N HIS A 8 3.04 -17.45 4.42
CA HIS A 8 4.09 -17.59 3.41
C HIS A 8 4.30 -19.02 2.88
N HIS A 9 3.79 -20.05 3.57
CA HIS A 9 3.80 -21.44 3.08
C HIS A 9 2.62 -21.78 2.18
N THR A 10 1.81 -20.80 1.82
CA THR A 10 0.67 -20.96 0.91
C THR A 10 0.62 -19.80 -0.08
N PHE A 11 -0.08 -19.99 -1.19
CA PHE A 11 -0.29 -18.97 -2.20
C PHE A 11 -1.68 -19.10 -2.82
N TRP A 12 -2.20 -18.00 -3.34
CA TRP A 12 -3.46 -17.96 -4.05
C TRP A 12 -3.23 -18.30 -5.54
N TYR A 13 -3.83 -19.39 -6.00
CA TYR A 13 -3.91 -19.74 -7.42
C TYR A 13 -5.29 -19.35 -7.95
N CYS A 14 -5.35 -18.58 -9.03
CA CYS A 14 -6.63 -18.18 -9.62
C CYS A 14 -6.92 -19.04 -10.85
N LEU A 15 -8.10 -19.67 -10.87
CA LEU A 15 -8.60 -20.41 -12.03
C LEU A 15 -10.04 -19.96 -12.31
N HIS A 16 -10.28 -19.48 -13.53
CA HIS A 16 -11.59 -18.95 -13.96
C HIS A 16 -12.17 -17.89 -13.00
N GLY A 17 -11.33 -16.97 -12.51
CA GLY A 17 -11.75 -15.91 -11.58
C GLY A 17 -11.91 -16.35 -10.12
N ASN A 18 -11.81 -17.65 -9.82
CA ASN A 18 -11.90 -18.18 -8.46
C ASN A 18 -10.51 -18.35 -7.86
N GLY A 19 -10.33 -17.88 -6.62
CA GLY A 19 -9.10 -18.04 -5.84
C GLY A 19 -9.08 -19.37 -5.10
N TYR A 20 -8.00 -20.13 -5.27
CA TYR A 20 -7.74 -21.39 -4.60
C TYR A 20 -6.47 -21.26 -3.78
N LEU A 21 -6.58 -21.47 -2.46
CA LEU A 21 -5.41 -21.50 -1.61
C LEU A 21 -4.64 -22.81 -1.85
N LYS A 22 -3.36 -22.71 -2.17
CA LYS A 22 -2.48 -23.85 -2.43
C LYS A 22 -1.27 -23.83 -1.49
N PRO A 23 -0.89 -24.97 -0.91
CA PRO A 23 0.32 -25.05 -0.11
C PRO A 23 1.57 -25.10 -0.99
N CYS A 24 2.64 -24.53 -0.48
CA CYS A 24 3.98 -24.74 -1.01
C CYS A 24 4.53 -26.10 -0.55
N PRO A 25 5.27 -26.83 -1.41
CA PRO A 25 5.82 -28.13 -1.06
C PRO A 25 6.96 -28.02 -0.03
N ALA A 26 7.16 -29.06 0.79
CA ALA A 26 8.37 -29.25 1.61
C ALA A 26 8.85 -28.01 2.41
N SER A 27 7.95 -27.36 3.16
CA SER A 27 8.26 -26.16 3.97
C SER A 27 8.92 -25.00 3.19
N SER A 28 8.75 -24.98 1.86
CA SER A 28 9.15 -23.85 1.02
C SER A 28 8.20 -22.67 1.19
N ILE A 29 8.64 -21.49 0.76
CA ILE A 29 7.93 -20.23 0.91
C ILE A 29 7.60 -19.70 -0.49
N TRP A 30 6.39 -19.16 -0.67
CA TRP A 30 6.01 -18.50 -1.91
C TRP A 30 6.86 -17.24 -2.13
N SER A 31 7.54 -17.15 -3.28
CA SER A 31 8.21 -15.94 -3.74
C SER A 31 7.37 -15.29 -4.82
N GLN A 32 6.85 -14.09 -4.56
CA GLN A 32 6.12 -13.32 -5.55
C GLN A 32 7.04 -12.86 -6.70
N ILE A 33 8.32 -12.60 -6.41
CA ILE A 33 9.33 -12.19 -7.39
C ILE A 33 9.60 -13.32 -8.39
N ASP A 34 9.76 -14.56 -7.89
CA ASP A 34 10.02 -15.72 -8.74
C ASP A 34 8.71 -16.39 -9.24
N CYS A 35 7.54 -15.92 -8.80
CA CYS A 35 6.23 -16.53 -9.03
C CYS A 35 6.19 -18.05 -8.75
N GLN A 36 6.90 -18.51 -7.72
CA GLN A 36 6.97 -19.92 -7.34
C GLN A 36 7.35 -20.11 -5.89
N CYS A 37 7.16 -21.31 -5.37
CA CYS A 37 7.67 -21.69 -4.05
C CYS A 37 9.18 -21.92 -4.11
N VAL A 38 9.92 -21.21 -3.26
CA VAL A 38 11.39 -21.28 -3.18
C VAL A 38 11.82 -21.72 -1.79
N ARG A 39 13.06 -22.21 -1.68
CA ARG A 39 13.66 -22.49 -0.37
C ARG A 39 13.77 -21.21 0.45
N LYS A 40 13.63 -21.34 1.77
CA LYS A 40 13.71 -20.23 2.74
C LYS A 40 14.95 -19.36 2.55
N SER A 41 16.12 -19.96 2.32
CA SER A 41 17.37 -19.23 2.10
C SER A 41 17.32 -18.29 0.89
N LYS A 42 16.70 -18.72 -0.22
CA LYS A 42 16.54 -17.89 -1.42
C LYS A 42 15.56 -16.74 -1.16
N TYR A 43 14.46 -17.02 -0.46
CA TYR A 43 13.45 -16.01 -0.10
C TYR A 43 14.05 -14.88 0.75
N TYR A 44 14.74 -15.22 1.86
CA TYR A 44 15.37 -14.22 2.71
C TYR A 44 16.53 -13.49 2.05
N PHE A 45 17.28 -14.16 1.18
CA PHE A 45 18.30 -13.50 0.37
C PHE A 45 17.68 -12.43 -0.56
N ALA A 46 16.57 -12.74 -1.23
CA ALA A 46 15.87 -11.79 -2.10
C ALA A 46 15.31 -10.59 -1.31
N LEU A 47 14.70 -10.81 -0.14
CA LEU A 47 14.23 -9.73 0.75
C LEU A 47 15.36 -8.81 1.21
N SER A 48 16.52 -9.38 1.56
CA SER A 48 17.72 -8.60 1.95
C SER A 48 18.27 -7.70 0.83
N TYR A 49 17.89 -7.99 -0.42
CA TYR A 49 18.25 -7.16 -1.57
C TYR A 49 17.27 -6.00 -1.74
N GLN A 50 15.97 -6.21 -1.53
CA GLN A 50 14.97 -5.14 -1.64
C GLN A 50 15.19 -4.05 -0.60
N GLU A 51 15.46 -4.42 0.66
CA GLU A 51 15.75 -3.46 1.75
C GLU A 51 16.93 -2.51 1.44
N ARG A 52 17.90 -2.93 0.63
CA ARG A 52 19.06 -2.10 0.26
C ARG A 52 18.80 -1.08 -0.84
N PHE A 53 17.67 -1.19 -1.53
CA PHE A 53 17.31 -0.32 -2.65
C PHE A 53 15.94 0.36 -2.48
N HIS A 54 15.32 0.30 -1.30
CA HIS A 54 14.22 1.23 -1.00
C HIS A 54 14.82 2.64 -0.99
N PRO A 55 14.40 3.57 -1.87
CA PRO A 55 14.70 4.97 -1.66
C PRO A 55 14.14 5.30 -0.27
N MET A 56 14.98 5.84 0.62
CA MET A 56 14.48 6.38 1.88
C MET A 56 13.28 7.24 1.54
N LEU A 57 12.09 6.83 1.98
CA LEU A 57 10.91 7.69 1.91
C LEU A 57 11.35 9.05 2.46
N PRO A 58 11.15 10.15 1.73
CA PRO A 58 11.50 11.46 2.28
C PRO A 58 10.69 11.61 3.56
N THR A 59 11.39 11.73 4.69
CA THR A 59 10.79 12.08 5.97
C THR A 59 10.07 13.41 5.76
N VAL A 60 8.76 13.37 5.58
CA VAL A 60 7.94 14.59 5.54
C VAL A 60 7.94 15.15 6.95
N THR A 61 8.88 16.04 7.25
CA THR A 61 8.80 16.88 8.44
C THR A 61 7.60 17.79 8.27
N VAL A 62 6.51 17.46 8.96
CA VAL A 62 5.36 18.35 9.11
C VAL A 62 5.82 19.51 9.99
N THR A 63 6.20 20.62 9.36
CA THR A 63 6.42 21.88 10.05
C THR A 63 5.05 22.49 10.31
N THR A 64 4.53 22.33 11.52
CA THR A 64 3.30 23.00 11.96
C THR A 64 3.58 24.49 12.07
N THR A 65 3.31 25.26 11.02
CA THR A 65 3.19 26.72 11.11
C THR A 65 1.90 27.04 11.85
N THR A 66 2.03 27.36 13.14
CA THR A 66 0.96 27.95 13.95
C THR A 66 0.72 29.37 13.46
N THR A 67 -0.16 29.54 12.48
CA THR A 67 -0.68 30.86 12.10
C THR A 67 -1.85 31.19 13.01
N THR A 68 -1.58 31.95 14.06
CA THR A 68 -2.60 32.67 14.83
C THR A 68 -2.99 33.87 13.99
N GLU A 69 -4.13 33.81 13.29
CA GLU A 69 -4.69 34.99 12.62
C GLU A 69 -6.16 35.17 13.03
N GLU A 70 -6.44 36.42 13.35
CA GLU A 70 -7.58 36.95 14.09
C GLU A 70 -8.95 36.67 13.48
N THR A 71 -9.90 36.48 14.39
CA THR A 71 -11.33 36.65 14.22
C THR A 71 -11.67 37.96 13.50
N VAL A 72 -12.12 37.89 12.25
CA VAL A 72 -12.93 38.95 11.65
C VAL A 72 -14.27 38.37 11.19
N LEU A 73 -15.31 38.92 11.82
CA LEU A 73 -16.73 38.73 11.62
C LEU A 73 -17.12 38.83 10.13
N PRO A 74 -17.99 37.97 9.57
CA PRO A 74 -18.53 38.21 8.24
C PRO A 74 -19.57 39.33 8.29
N THR A 75 -19.26 40.48 7.68
CA THR A 75 -20.22 41.53 7.35
C THR A 75 -21.14 41.05 6.24
N THR A 76 -22.43 41.16 6.50
CA THR A 76 -23.55 40.95 5.58
C THR A 76 -23.47 41.92 4.40
N GLU A 77 -23.44 41.42 3.17
CA GLU A 77 -23.86 42.20 2.00
C GLU A 77 -24.81 41.42 1.09
N THR A 78 -25.97 42.04 0.92
CA THR A 78 -27.10 41.71 0.04
C THR A 78 -26.73 41.97 -1.42
N ILE A 79 -26.96 40.99 -2.32
CA ILE A 79 -27.10 41.26 -3.76
C ILE A 79 -28.29 40.48 -4.31
N SER A 80 -29.19 41.22 -4.95
CA SER A 80 -30.38 40.82 -5.69
C SER A 80 -30.05 40.42 -7.13
N SER A 81 -30.99 39.68 -7.76
CA SER A 81 -31.17 39.47 -9.21
C SER A 81 -30.35 38.30 -9.80
N GLU A 82 -30.83 37.42 -10.68
CA GLU A 82 -32.00 37.41 -11.57
C GLU A 82 -32.22 35.98 -12.12
N SER A 83 -33.50 35.66 -12.38
CA SER A 83 -34.10 34.68 -13.32
C SER A 83 -33.22 33.66 -14.08
N PHE A 84 -33.54 32.36 -13.96
CA PHE A 84 -33.44 31.42 -15.08
C PHE A 84 -34.42 30.23 -14.94
N ARG A 85 -35.42 30.24 -15.84
CA ARG A 85 -36.36 29.19 -16.29
C ARG A 85 -37.37 28.57 -15.31
#